data_AF-A0AAU3PZ62-F1
#
_entry.id   AF-A0AAU3PZ62-F1
#
_cell.length_a   1.000
_cell.length_b   1.000
_cell.length_c   1.000
_cell.angle_alpha   90.00
_cell.angle_beta   90.00
_cell.angle_gamma   90.00
#
_symmetry.space_group_name_H-M   'P 1'
#
loop_
_entity.id
_entity.type
_entity.pdbx_description
1 polymer ?
#
loop_
_entity_poly.entity_id
_entity_poly.type
_entity_poly.pdbx_seq_one_letter_code
_entity_poly.pdbx_strand_id
1 'polypeptide(L)'
;MTTLIDGVRAVLGEAVGTEIVTAEIRRFTGGASREVYAIHATDRDGAPVTAVLRRDPPGHGDPARMRAEVACLRAAAGAGVPVPRVLGSGDTAPGIDAPYLLMNTVGGESIPRKLQRNPEFEALRANIAEELGYVLGRIHRTPLDTLTALDDGDQLDSIEQIYLAFAEPRPAVEAGLRWLREHRPPPRPICLVHGDFRLGNLLIDPTGIRGVLDWELAHLGNPIEDLGWLCVRAWRFGASAPVGGLGSREQLLDGYHRATGDRPSADELHWWEVFGTLKWLVLSRFQAERHFGGVERSLELAAIGRRVCESEFDLIDALELLDTAVPEPVPEPPSATVHDRPSVTEILELVAATLAEDIGPALSEDTARQRYLLRICVSLLRIGGRELTETGVASQVRELLGRVDCASEAVLAERIRSGALSYEEKGVRAAVTGAVLARLRASNPGYVV
;
A
#
# COMPACT_ATOMS: atom_id res chain seq x y z
N MET A 1 23.04 6.28 31.69
CA MET A 1 21.83 6.26 30.85
C MET A 1 21.70 4.85 30.31
N THR A 2 20.55 4.20 30.49
CA THR A 2 20.26 2.88 29.93
C THR A 2 20.18 3.00 28.41
N THR A 3 20.93 2.19 27.67
CA THR A 3 20.91 2.21 26.20
C THR A 3 19.75 1.37 25.66
N LEU A 4 19.43 1.51 24.36
CA LEU A 4 18.44 0.66 23.70
C LEU A 4 18.78 -0.83 23.83
N ILE A 5 20.05 -1.19 23.71
CA ILE A 5 20.48 -2.60 23.82
C ILE A 5 20.31 -3.13 25.24
N ASP A 6 20.55 -2.31 26.26
CA ASP A 6 20.30 -2.68 27.66
C ASP A 6 18.81 -2.91 27.92
N GLY A 7 17.97 -2.01 27.39
CA GLY A 7 16.51 -2.14 27.48
C GLY A 7 15.98 -3.39 26.78
N VAL A 8 16.49 -3.67 25.56
CA VAL A 8 16.16 -4.89 24.81
C VAL A 8 16.52 -6.15 25.59
N ARG A 9 17.71 -6.21 26.19
CA ARG A 9 18.14 -7.36 27.00
C ARG A 9 17.20 -7.60 28.19
N ALA A 10 16.79 -6.53 28.87
CA ALA A 10 15.89 -6.61 30.02
C ALA A 10 14.51 -7.14 29.62
N VAL A 11 13.85 -6.50 28.63
CA VAL A 11 12.49 -6.90 28.23
C VAL A 11 12.46 -8.26 27.55
N LEU A 12 13.50 -8.61 26.77
CA LEU A 12 13.62 -9.95 26.18
C LEU A 12 13.82 -10.99 27.27
N GLY A 13 14.71 -10.72 28.24
CA GLY A 13 14.96 -11.66 29.33
C GLY A 13 13.74 -11.92 30.21
N GLU A 14 12.97 -10.87 30.51
CA GLU A 14 11.67 -11.00 31.17
C GLU A 14 10.71 -11.86 30.34
N ALA A 15 10.60 -11.59 29.03
CA ALA A 15 9.70 -12.30 28.14
C ALA A 15 10.05 -13.80 27.96
N VAL A 16 11.33 -14.17 27.97
CA VAL A 16 11.77 -15.56 27.83
C VAL A 16 12.02 -16.27 29.17
N GLY A 17 11.93 -15.56 30.29
CA GLY A 17 12.15 -16.11 31.63
C GLY A 17 13.60 -16.48 31.95
N THR A 18 14.57 -15.91 31.23
CA THR A 18 16.01 -16.13 31.45
C THR A 18 16.81 -14.85 31.23
N GLU A 19 18.02 -14.78 31.76
CA GLU A 19 18.87 -13.59 31.59
C GLU A 19 19.51 -13.62 30.21
N ILE A 20 19.52 -12.46 29.53
CA ILE A 20 20.20 -12.29 28.25
C ILE A 20 21.62 -11.76 28.50
N VAL A 21 22.62 -12.58 28.19
CA VAL A 21 24.05 -12.27 28.42
C VAL A 21 24.61 -11.38 27.33
N THR A 22 24.30 -11.69 26.07
CA THR A 22 24.70 -10.91 24.90
C THR A 22 23.48 -10.63 24.02
N ALA A 23 23.48 -9.46 23.37
CA ALA A 23 22.49 -9.13 22.37
C ALA A 23 23.15 -8.26 21.29
N GLU A 24 22.82 -8.53 20.04
CA GLU A 24 23.09 -7.69 18.89
C GLU A 24 21.76 -7.28 18.29
N ILE A 25 21.62 -5.98 18.01
CA ILE A 25 20.41 -5.43 17.40
C ILE A 25 20.75 -4.84 16.04
N ARG A 26 19.95 -5.19 15.03
CA ARG A 26 20.09 -4.66 13.68
C ARG A 26 18.77 -4.07 13.24
N ARG A 27 18.75 -2.77 12.94
CA ARG A 27 17.58 -2.09 12.40
C ARG A 27 17.33 -2.57 10.96
N PHE A 28 16.08 -2.90 10.65
CA PHE A 28 15.68 -3.15 9.26
C PHE A 28 15.60 -1.83 8.48
N THR A 29 16.02 -1.88 7.21
CA THR A 29 15.80 -0.78 6.27
C THR A 29 14.40 -0.91 5.69
N GLY A 30 13.41 -0.26 6.31
CA GLY A 30 12.00 -0.35 5.94
C GLY A 30 11.10 -0.22 7.16
N GLY A 31 9.87 0.27 6.95
CA GLY A 31 8.91 0.66 8.00
C GLY A 31 8.66 2.16 7.98
N ALA A 32 7.55 2.58 7.36
CA ALA A 32 7.20 4.00 7.22
C ALA A 32 6.65 4.61 8.53
N SER A 33 6.02 3.79 9.37
CA SER A 33 5.40 4.21 10.64
C SER A 33 6.27 3.92 11.88
N ARG A 34 6.99 2.78 11.88
CA ARG A 34 7.63 2.22 13.08
C ARG A 34 9.04 1.73 12.84
N GLU A 35 9.85 1.74 13.89
CA GLU A 35 11.19 1.19 13.87
C GLU A 35 11.17 -0.30 14.17
N VAL A 36 11.80 -1.10 13.32
CA VAL A 36 11.86 -2.56 13.46
C VAL A 36 13.31 -3.00 13.60
N TYR A 37 13.59 -3.82 14.61
CA TYR A 37 14.92 -4.34 14.93
C TYR A 37 14.89 -5.85 14.99
N ALA A 38 15.79 -6.49 14.24
CA ALA A 38 16.14 -7.89 14.48
C ALA A 38 17.06 -7.96 15.71
N ILE A 39 16.81 -8.94 16.57
CA ILE A 39 17.58 -9.22 17.78
C ILE A 39 18.16 -10.62 17.67
N HIS A 40 19.48 -10.71 17.80
CA HIS A 40 20.21 -11.96 17.99
C HIS A 40 20.87 -11.92 19.36
N ALA A 41 20.52 -12.84 20.23
CA ALA A 41 20.93 -12.83 21.63
C ALA A 41 21.35 -14.22 22.09
N THR A 42 22.06 -14.27 23.21
CA THR A 42 22.41 -15.51 23.90
C THR A 42 21.98 -15.40 25.36
N ASP A 43 21.31 -16.42 25.87
CA ASP A 43 20.89 -16.48 27.27
C ASP A 43 22.02 -16.92 28.22
N ARG A 44 21.72 -16.99 29.52
CA ARG A 44 22.66 -17.40 30.58
C ARG A 44 23.24 -18.80 30.38
N ASP A 45 22.51 -19.68 29.69
CA ASP A 45 22.89 -21.08 29.46
C ASP A 45 23.64 -21.24 28.13
N GLY A 46 23.88 -20.15 27.41
CA GLY A 46 24.56 -20.14 26.12
C GLY A 46 23.63 -20.46 24.94
N ALA A 47 22.31 -20.54 25.15
CA ALA A 47 21.36 -20.85 24.10
C ALA A 47 21.02 -19.60 23.25
N PRO A 48 20.91 -19.73 21.92
CA PRO A 48 20.56 -18.63 21.06
C PRO A 48 19.09 -18.25 21.22
N VAL A 49 18.83 -16.94 21.37
CA VAL A 49 17.50 -16.34 21.43
C VAL A 49 17.38 -15.36 20.27
N THR A 50 16.31 -15.48 19.46
CA THR A 50 16.04 -14.54 18.37
C THR A 50 14.66 -13.92 18.54
N ALA A 51 14.59 -12.62 18.29
CA ALA A 51 13.37 -11.85 18.42
C ALA A 51 13.34 -10.68 17.45
N VAL A 52 12.16 -10.09 17.28
CA VAL A 52 11.95 -8.84 16.56
C VAL A 52 11.34 -7.84 17.52
N LEU A 53 11.97 -6.68 17.66
CA LEU A 53 11.39 -5.53 18.36
C LEU A 53 10.78 -4.59 17.34
N ARG A 54 9.51 -4.26 17.52
CA ARG A 54 8.80 -3.20 16.82
C ARG A 54 8.51 -2.09 17.83
N ARG A 55 8.88 -0.84 17.53
CA ARG A 55 8.60 0.30 18.40
C ARG A 55 8.15 1.53 17.63
N ASP A 56 7.33 2.35 18.27
CA ASP A 56 6.99 3.66 17.74
C ASP A 56 8.20 4.60 17.75
N PRO A 57 8.23 5.65 16.91
CA PRO A 57 9.23 6.70 16.99
C PRO A 57 9.21 7.37 18.37
N PRO A 58 10.36 7.56 19.03
CA PRO A 58 10.41 8.25 20.32
C PRO A 58 9.71 9.62 20.29
N GLY A 59 8.89 9.89 21.29
CA GLY A 59 8.12 11.14 21.43
C GLY A 59 6.85 11.25 20.58
N HIS A 60 6.57 10.27 19.70
CA HIS A 60 5.41 10.28 18.79
C HIS A 60 4.62 8.96 18.85
N GLY A 61 4.73 8.22 19.96
CA GLY A 61 4.09 6.92 20.11
C GLY A 61 2.61 6.99 20.48
N ASP A 62 1.87 5.97 20.05
CA ASP A 62 0.47 5.76 20.40
C ASP A 62 0.34 4.41 21.15
N PRO A 63 0.38 4.43 22.50
CA PRO A 63 0.27 3.22 23.30
C PRO A 63 -1.04 2.47 23.08
N ALA A 64 -2.14 3.17 22.80
CA ALA A 64 -3.43 2.54 22.59
C ALA A 64 -3.43 1.72 21.28
N ARG A 65 -2.90 2.31 20.21
CA ARG A 65 -2.74 1.61 18.92
C ARG A 65 -1.78 0.43 19.01
N MET A 66 -0.68 0.55 19.76
CA MET A 66 0.24 -0.57 20.00
C MET A 66 -0.44 -1.72 20.76
N ARG A 67 -1.23 -1.40 21.81
CA ARG A 67 -2.00 -2.42 22.54
C ARG A 67 -3.07 -3.09 21.69
N ALA A 68 -3.74 -2.34 20.82
CA ALA A 68 -4.71 -2.90 19.87
C ALA A 68 -4.04 -3.90 18.91
N GLU A 69 -2.89 -3.56 18.34
CA GLU A 69 -2.08 -4.46 17.51
C GLU A 69 -1.67 -5.74 18.26
N VAL A 70 -1.21 -5.61 19.51
CA VAL A 70 -0.89 -6.77 20.38
C VAL A 70 -2.12 -7.66 20.60
N ALA A 71 -3.29 -7.06 20.83
CA ALA A 71 -4.54 -7.79 21.04
C ALA A 71 -4.96 -8.56 19.77
N CYS A 72 -4.87 -7.93 18.59
CA CYS A 72 -5.11 -8.56 17.30
C CYS A 72 -4.21 -9.78 17.09
N LEU A 73 -2.90 -9.64 17.29
CA LEU A 73 -1.94 -10.75 17.14
C LEU A 73 -2.27 -11.92 18.07
N ARG A 74 -2.58 -11.66 19.34
CA ARG A 74 -2.94 -12.71 20.30
C ARG A 74 -4.24 -13.40 19.95
N ALA A 75 -5.27 -12.64 19.58
CA ALA A 75 -6.57 -13.18 19.21
C ALA A 75 -6.48 -14.02 17.92
N ALA A 76 -5.82 -13.50 16.89
CA ALA A 76 -5.60 -14.19 15.63
C ALA A 76 -4.78 -15.48 15.81
N ALA A 77 -3.74 -15.46 16.66
CA ALA A 77 -2.99 -16.67 17.03
C ALA A 77 -3.91 -17.72 17.70
N GLY A 78 -4.79 -17.29 18.61
CA GLY A 78 -5.80 -18.16 19.23
C GLY A 78 -6.78 -18.75 18.22
N ALA A 79 -7.09 -18.01 17.16
CA ALA A 79 -7.86 -18.45 16.00
C ALA A 79 -7.00 -19.25 14.98
N GLY A 80 -5.78 -19.66 15.31
CA GLY A 80 -4.91 -20.47 14.46
C GLY A 80 -4.46 -19.78 13.17
N VAL A 81 -4.49 -18.45 13.12
CA VAL A 81 -3.86 -17.67 12.05
C VAL A 81 -2.34 -17.74 12.21
N PRO A 82 -1.56 -17.97 11.15
CA PRO A 82 -0.10 -17.94 11.23
C PRO A 82 0.37 -16.51 11.47
N VAL A 83 0.66 -16.15 12.72
CA VAL A 83 1.19 -14.83 13.11
C VAL A 83 2.45 -15.00 13.97
N PRO A 84 3.35 -14.01 14.01
CA PRO A 84 4.42 -13.99 14.99
C PRO A 84 3.85 -14.06 16.42
N ARG A 85 4.45 -14.90 17.25
CA ARG A 85 4.11 -15.01 18.67
C ARG A 85 4.60 -13.77 19.40
N VAL A 86 3.67 -13.06 20.03
CA VAL A 86 3.98 -11.98 20.97
C VAL A 86 4.73 -12.56 22.17
N LEU A 87 5.97 -12.12 22.37
CA LEU A 87 6.80 -12.46 23.53
C LEU A 87 6.57 -11.46 24.66
N GLY A 88 6.43 -10.18 24.33
CA GLY A 88 6.23 -9.10 25.30
C GLY A 88 5.78 -7.81 24.62
N SER A 89 5.29 -6.86 25.40
CA SER A 89 4.88 -5.54 24.91
C SER A 89 4.80 -4.57 26.08
N GLY A 90 4.96 -3.28 25.83
CA GLY A 90 4.77 -2.25 26.86
C GLY A 90 4.65 -0.86 26.27
N ASP A 91 4.18 0.08 27.08
CA ASP A 91 4.07 1.48 26.70
C ASP A 91 5.45 2.17 26.68
N THR A 92 6.34 1.78 27.61
CA THR A 92 7.76 2.14 27.69
C THR A 92 8.52 1.08 28.51
N ALA A 93 9.85 1.11 28.44
CA ALA A 93 10.75 0.40 29.37
C ALA A 93 12.07 1.18 29.50
N PRO A 94 12.89 0.98 30.55
CA PRO A 94 14.22 1.61 30.62
C PRO A 94 15.06 1.32 29.36
N GLY A 95 15.41 2.36 28.60
CA GLY A 95 16.13 2.24 27.31
C GLY A 95 15.22 2.05 26.08
N ILE A 96 13.91 1.85 26.27
CA ILE A 96 12.88 1.80 25.22
C ILE A 96 11.83 2.88 25.50
N ASP A 97 12.13 4.10 25.05
CA ASP A 97 11.34 5.30 25.34
C ASP A 97 10.14 5.49 24.38
N ALA A 98 9.44 4.41 24.05
CA ALA A 98 8.26 4.40 23.19
C ALA A 98 7.46 3.09 23.36
N PRO A 99 6.16 3.08 22.98
CA PRO A 99 5.39 1.85 22.89
C PRO A 99 6.09 0.82 22.01
N TYR A 100 6.11 -0.42 22.47
CA TYR A 100 6.83 -1.49 21.82
C TYR A 100 6.12 -2.83 21.89
N LEU A 101 6.46 -3.66 20.91
CA LEU A 101 6.03 -5.03 20.75
C LEU A 101 7.27 -5.89 20.46
N LEU A 102 7.43 -6.97 21.21
CA LEU A 102 8.47 -7.97 21.04
C LEU A 102 7.84 -9.27 20.56
N MET A 103 8.36 -9.81 19.47
CA MET A 103 7.84 -11.03 18.82
C MET A 103 8.97 -12.02 18.57
N ASN A 104 8.62 -13.30 18.37
CA ASN A 104 9.59 -14.26 17.84
C ASN A 104 9.95 -13.92 16.38
N THR A 105 11.13 -14.37 15.96
CA THR A 105 11.51 -14.31 14.54
C THR A 105 10.78 -15.40 13.76
N VAL A 106 10.17 -15.02 12.63
CA VAL A 106 9.54 -15.93 11.67
C VAL A 106 10.29 -15.82 10.35
N GLY A 107 10.71 -16.96 9.80
CA GLY A 107 11.35 -17.02 8.49
C GLY A 107 10.32 -16.99 7.36
N GLY A 108 10.67 -16.33 6.25
CA GLY A 108 9.87 -16.27 5.05
C GLY A 108 10.29 -15.12 4.14
N GLU A 109 9.84 -15.16 2.90
CA GLU A 109 10.00 -14.09 1.92
C GLU A 109 8.74 -13.20 1.93
N SER A 110 8.95 -11.88 1.94
CA SER A 110 7.90 -10.87 1.90
C SER A 110 7.98 -9.97 0.67
N ILE A 111 9.01 -10.14 -0.18
CA ILE A 111 9.17 -9.35 -1.40
C ILE A 111 8.29 -9.95 -2.50
N PRO A 112 7.24 -9.24 -2.95
CA PRO A 112 6.24 -9.81 -3.87
C PRO A 112 6.85 -10.27 -5.20
N ARG A 113 7.77 -9.50 -5.76
CA ARG A 113 8.44 -9.86 -7.03
C ARG A 113 9.24 -11.15 -6.94
N LYS A 114 9.77 -11.51 -5.77
CA LYS A 114 10.47 -12.79 -5.59
C LYS A 114 9.46 -13.93 -5.49
N LEU A 115 8.41 -13.77 -4.69
CA LEU A 115 7.30 -14.74 -4.60
C LEU A 115 6.67 -15.02 -5.98
N GLN A 116 6.55 -14.00 -6.82
CA GLN A 116 5.96 -14.09 -8.15
C GLN A 116 6.88 -14.70 -9.22
N ARG A 117 8.21 -14.69 -9.05
CA ARG A 117 9.17 -15.00 -10.14
C ARG A 117 10.19 -16.08 -9.80
N ASN A 118 10.53 -16.26 -8.53
CA ASN A 118 11.55 -17.24 -8.14
C ASN A 118 11.01 -18.67 -8.35
N PRO A 119 11.73 -19.54 -9.08
CA PRO A 119 11.34 -20.94 -9.26
C PRO A 119 11.09 -21.71 -7.94
N GLU A 120 11.72 -21.31 -6.82
CA GLU A 120 11.50 -21.97 -5.52
C GLU A 120 10.03 -21.96 -5.05
N PHE A 121 9.23 -20.99 -5.52
CA PHE A 121 7.81 -20.85 -5.18
C PHE A 121 6.89 -21.39 -6.29
N GLU A 122 7.39 -22.01 -7.36
CA GLU A 122 6.57 -22.48 -8.48
C GLU A 122 5.47 -23.45 -8.05
N ALA A 123 5.81 -24.46 -7.24
CA ALA A 123 4.83 -25.42 -6.73
C ALA A 123 3.78 -24.76 -5.82
N LEU A 124 4.19 -23.77 -5.03
CA LEU A 124 3.31 -23.03 -4.13
C LEU A 124 2.34 -22.13 -4.90
N ARG A 125 2.80 -21.46 -5.97
CA ARG A 125 2.01 -20.52 -6.78
C ARG A 125 0.72 -21.15 -7.34
N ALA A 126 0.73 -22.45 -7.60
CA ALA A 126 -0.46 -23.16 -8.09
C ALA A 126 -1.65 -23.07 -7.12
N ASN A 127 -1.41 -23.03 -5.79
CA ASN A 127 -2.46 -23.14 -4.77
C ASN A 127 -2.46 -21.99 -3.74
N ILE A 128 -1.46 -21.10 -3.78
CA ILE A 128 -1.30 -20.05 -2.75
C ILE A 128 -2.50 -19.11 -2.63
N ALA A 129 -3.24 -18.84 -3.72
CA ALA A 129 -4.45 -18.03 -3.65
C ALA A 129 -5.54 -18.66 -2.76
N GLU A 130 -5.68 -19.98 -2.80
CA GLU A 130 -6.59 -20.71 -1.91
C GLU A 130 -6.11 -20.66 -0.46
N GLU A 131 -4.81 -20.81 -0.22
CA GLU A 131 -4.25 -20.65 1.13
C GLU A 131 -4.42 -19.23 1.69
N LEU A 132 -4.27 -18.20 0.86
CA LEU A 132 -4.52 -16.80 1.23
C LEU A 132 -5.99 -16.60 1.66
N GLY A 133 -6.93 -17.16 0.89
CA GLY A 133 -8.35 -17.11 1.23
C GLY A 133 -8.67 -17.84 2.52
N TYR A 134 -8.07 -19.01 2.73
CA TYR A 134 -8.21 -19.79 3.95
C TYR A 134 -7.70 -19.03 5.18
N VAL A 135 -6.52 -18.40 5.10
CA VAL A 135 -5.97 -17.56 6.18
C VAL A 135 -6.88 -16.38 6.49
N LEU A 136 -7.38 -15.67 5.47
CA LEU A 136 -8.36 -14.58 5.68
C LEU A 136 -9.62 -15.09 6.37
N GLY A 137 -10.15 -16.24 5.98
CA GLY A 137 -11.28 -16.86 6.65
C GLY A 137 -11.01 -17.22 8.11
N ARG A 138 -9.77 -17.57 8.48
CA ARG A 138 -9.37 -17.76 9.89
C ARG A 138 -9.33 -16.43 10.64
N ILE A 139 -8.79 -15.37 10.03
CA ILE A 139 -8.77 -14.02 10.62
C ILE A 139 -10.19 -13.56 10.92
N HIS A 140 -11.09 -13.66 9.94
CA HIS A 140 -12.47 -13.20 10.04
C HIS A 140 -13.34 -14.05 11.00
N ARG A 141 -12.83 -15.19 11.47
CA ARG A 141 -13.45 -16.04 12.51
C ARG A 141 -12.86 -15.82 13.91
N THR A 142 -11.93 -14.89 14.05
CA THR A 142 -11.30 -14.58 15.35
C THR A 142 -12.36 -14.05 16.33
N PRO A 143 -12.44 -14.58 17.56
CA PRO A 143 -13.34 -14.04 18.58
C PRO A 143 -13.02 -12.58 18.90
N LEU A 144 -14.05 -11.74 19.06
CA LEU A 144 -13.89 -10.30 19.22
C LEU A 144 -13.79 -9.84 20.69
N ASP A 145 -13.94 -10.76 21.65
CA ASP A 145 -14.06 -10.45 23.09
C ASP A 145 -12.87 -9.63 23.64
N THR A 146 -11.69 -9.79 23.06
CA THR A 146 -10.46 -9.10 23.47
C THR A 146 -10.10 -7.90 22.58
N LEU A 147 -10.96 -7.53 21.63
CA LEU A 147 -10.68 -6.55 20.56
C LEU A 147 -11.49 -5.26 20.71
N THR A 148 -11.89 -4.91 21.93
CA THR A 148 -12.76 -3.76 22.22
C THR A 148 -12.15 -2.38 21.94
N ALA A 149 -10.85 -2.32 21.65
CA ALA A 149 -10.13 -1.09 21.32
C ALA A 149 -10.14 -0.77 19.82
N LEU A 150 -10.65 -1.68 18.99
CA LEU A 150 -10.74 -1.49 17.55
C LEU A 150 -11.96 -0.64 17.20
N ASP A 151 -11.77 0.25 16.22
CA ASP A 151 -12.84 1.04 15.62
C ASP A 151 -13.76 0.14 14.78
N ASP A 152 -15.06 0.41 14.77
CA ASP A 152 -16.07 -0.26 13.95
C ASP A 152 -16.72 0.69 12.94
N GLY A 153 -16.08 1.83 12.69
CA GLY A 153 -16.53 2.85 11.75
C GLY A 153 -16.54 2.36 10.31
N ASP A 154 -17.48 2.91 9.54
CA ASP A 154 -17.56 2.65 8.11
C ASP A 154 -16.29 3.17 7.41
N GLN A 155 -15.56 2.26 6.78
CA GLN A 155 -14.31 2.60 6.11
C GLN A 155 -14.53 3.48 4.88
N LEU A 156 -15.70 3.41 4.23
CA LEU A 156 -16.04 4.32 3.14
C LEU A 156 -16.20 5.76 3.66
N ASP A 157 -16.91 5.93 4.79
CA ASP A 157 -17.05 7.24 5.44
C ASP A 157 -15.69 7.79 5.85
N SER A 158 -14.85 6.95 6.46
CA SER A 158 -13.51 7.33 6.93
C SER A 158 -12.61 7.82 5.80
N ILE A 159 -12.60 7.09 4.67
CA ILE A 159 -11.80 7.47 3.49
C ILE A 159 -12.37 8.72 2.81
N GLU A 160 -13.69 8.87 2.75
CA GLU A 160 -14.32 10.08 2.23
C GLU A 160 -13.96 11.31 3.07
N GLN A 161 -13.93 11.20 4.40
CA GLN A 161 -13.50 12.31 5.26
C GLN A 161 -12.04 12.72 5.01
N ILE A 162 -11.14 11.76 4.83
CA ILE A 162 -9.74 12.06 4.45
C ILE A 162 -9.70 12.77 3.10
N TYR A 163 -10.49 12.30 2.14
CA TYR A 163 -10.53 12.91 0.81
C TYR A 163 -11.07 14.34 0.82
N LEU A 164 -12.13 14.62 1.58
CA LEU A 164 -12.73 15.94 1.71
C LEU A 164 -11.79 16.97 2.35
N ALA A 165 -10.75 16.53 3.07
CA ALA A 165 -9.73 17.42 3.62
C ALA A 165 -8.74 17.95 2.58
N PHE A 166 -8.72 17.39 1.36
CA PHE A 166 -7.86 17.89 0.29
C PHE A 166 -8.45 19.13 -0.40
N ALA A 167 -7.59 20.10 -0.73
CA ALA A 167 -8.00 21.33 -1.41
C ALA A 167 -8.46 21.11 -2.86
N GLU A 168 -7.91 20.11 -3.56
CA GLU A 168 -8.19 19.86 -4.98
C GLU A 168 -9.03 18.58 -5.15
N PRO A 169 -10.33 18.66 -5.46
CA PRO A 169 -11.13 17.47 -5.74
C PRO A 169 -10.77 16.85 -7.11
N ARG A 170 -10.97 15.54 -7.24
CA ARG A 170 -10.62 14.76 -8.44
C ARG A 170 -11.86 14.07 -9.02
N PRO A 171 -12.21 14.30 -10.31
CA PRO A 171 -13.40 13.70 -10.92
C PRO A 171 -13.49 12.18 -10.79
N ALA A 172 -12.36 11.47 -10.92
CA ALA A 172 -12.31 10.00 -10.77
C ALA A 172 -12.69 9.55 -9.35
N VAL A 173 -12.27 10.29 -8.31
CA VAL A 173 -12.62 9.99 -6.92
C VAL A 173 -14.10 10.24 -6.66
N GLU A 174 -14.66 11.36 -7.16
CA GLU A 174 -16.09 11.65 -7.02
C GLU A 174 -16.97 10.61 -7.72
N ALA A 175 -16.56 10.17 -8.92
CA ALA A 175 -17.23 9.07 -9.62
C ALA A 175 -17.20 7.78 -8.80
N GLY A 176 -16.03 7.41 -8.26
CA GLY A 176 -15.89 6.22 -7.43
C GLY A 176 -16.67 6.29 -6.12
N LEU A 177 -16.65 7.42 -5.40
CA LEU A 177 -17.44 7.62 -4.19
C LEU A 177 -18.94 7.45 -4.47
N ARG A 178 -19.44 8.09 -5.52
CA ARG A 178 -20.85 7.96 -5.91
C ARG A 178 -21.22 6.54 -6.28
N TRP A 179 -20.43 5.90 -7.13
CA TRP A 179 -20.66 4.51 -7.51
C TRP A 179 -20.68 3.58 -6.29
N LEU A 180 -19.73 3.73 -5.36
CA LEU A 180 -19.66 2.92 -4.14
C LEU A 180 -20.91 3.10 -3.26
N ARG A 181 -21.42 4.33 -3.13
CA ARG A 181 -22.66 4.61 -2.39
C ARG A 181 -23.89 4.02 -3.08
N GLU A 182 -23.97 4.12 -4.40
CA GLU A 182 -25.09 3.67 -5.21
C GLU A 182 -25.16 2.13 -5.30
N HIS A 183 -24.02 1.44 -5.26
CA HIS A 183 -23.91 -0.02 -5.50
C HIS A 183 -23.55 -0.83 -4.24
N ARG A 184 -23.76 -0.28 -3.05
CA ARG A 184 -23.32 -0.91 -1.80
C ARG A 184 -23.92 -2.31 -1.61
N PRO A 185 -23.11 -3.36 -1.36
CA PRO A 185 -23.62 -4.69 -1.12
C PRO A 185 -24.37 -4.78 0.23
N PRO A 186 -25.22 -5.80 0.42
CA PRO A 186 -25.87 -6.04 1.71
C PRO A 186 -24.86 -6.14 2.86
N PRO A 187 -25.21 -5.68 4.08
CA PRO A 187 -24.32 -5.76 5.22
C PRO A 187 -24.04 -7.21 5.62
N ARG A 188 -22.83 -7.46 6.12
CA ARG A 188 -22.38 -8.73 6.71
C ARG A 188 -22.15 -8.60 8.21
N PRO A 189 -22.13 -9.71 8.97
CA PRO A 189 -21.67 -9.69 10.36
C PRO A 189 -20.26 -9.11 10.46
N ILE A 190 -20.06 -8.23 11.43
CA ILE A 190 -18.78 -7.59 11.72
C ILE A 190 -17.77 -8.65 12.19
N CYS A 191 -16.55 -8.58 11.68
CA CYS A 191 -15.43 -9.40 12.13
C CYS A 191 -14.15 -8.56 12.30
N LEU A 192 -13.09 -9.18 12.81
CA LEU A 192 -11.74 -8.64 12.71
C LEU A 192 -11.35 -8.57 11.23
N VAL A 193 -11.01 -7.37 10.76
CA VAL A 193 -10.44 -7.10 9.44
C VAL A 193 -8.97 -6.70 9.66
N HIS A 194 -8.06 -7.28 8.89
CA HIS A 194 -6.63 -6.97 8.94
C HIS A 194 -6.35 -5.55 8.42
N GLY A 195 -7.05 -5.14 7.35
CA GLY A 195 -7.05 -3.78 6.80
C GLY A 195 -5.89 -3.49 5.85
N ASP A 196 -4.80 -4.26 5.93
CA ASP A 196 -3.68 -4.23 4.96
C ASP A 196 -3.18 -5.64 4.56
N PHE A 197 -4.09 -6.59 4.28
CA PHE A 197 -3.71 -7.95 3.92
C PHE A 197 -3.19 -8.04 2.46
N ARG A 198 -1.86 -7.97 2.29
CA ARG A 198 -1.19 -8.01 0.97
C ARG A 198 0.18 -8.68 1.07
N LEU A 199 0.74 -9.15 -0.05
CA LEU A 199 2.01 -9.91 -0.07
C LEU A 199 3.18 -9.27 0.69
N GLY A 200 3.28 -7.94 0.67
CA GLY A 200 4.35 -7.23 1.41
C GLY A 200 4.26 -7.35 2.94
N ASN A 201 3.12 -7.79 3.46
CA ASN A 201 2.84 -8.00 4.87
C ASN A 201 2.69 -9.50 5.21
N LEU A 202 3.11 -10.38 4.30
CA LEU A 202 3.10 -11.82 4.52
C LEU A 202 4.54 -12.35 4.52
N LEU A 203 4.80 -13.33 5.37
CA LEU A 203 6.00 -14.15 5.32
C LEU A 203 5.62 -15.50 4.72
N ILE A 204 6.19 -15.82 3.56
CA ILE A 204 5.87 -17.03 2.81
C ILE A 204 7.16 -17.82 2.55
N ASP A 205 7.11 -19.12 2.80
CA ASP A 205 8.15 -20.05 2.37
C ASP A 205 7.56 -21.08 1.38
N PRO A 206 8.36 -21.97 0.76
CA PRO A 206 7.83 -22.96 -0.18
C PRO A 206 6.76 -23.92 0.40
N THR A 207 6.59 -23.97 1.73
CA THR A 207 5.57 -24.78 2.41
C THR A 207 4.26 -24.02 2.66
N GLY A 208 4.26 -22.69 2.56
CA GLY A 208 3.05 -21.87 2.70
C GLY A 208 3.25 -20.57 3.49
N ILE A 209 2.14 -20.03 3.98
CA ILE A 209 2.10 -18.78 4.74
C ILE A 209 2.58 -19.03 6.17
N ARG A 210 3.65 -18.35 6.57
CA ARG A 210 4.32 -18.50 7.87
C ARG A 210 3.98 -17.39 8.86
N GLY A 211 3.62 -16.21 8.35
CA GLY A 211 3.30 -15.05 9.18
C GLY A 211 2.46 -14.02 8.45
N VAL A 212 1.40 -13.55 9.12
CA VAL A 212 0.64 -12.33 8.78
C VAL A 212 1.16 -11.21 9.67
N LEU A 213 1.73 -10.19 9.04
CA LEU A 213 2.39 -9.06 9.69
C LEU A 213 1.53 -7.81 9.58
N ASP A 214 1.90 -6.81 10.38
CA ASP A 214 1.41 -5.44 10.25
C ASP A 214 -0.10 -5.24 10.46
N TRP A 215 -0.53 -5.40 11.71
CA TRP A 215 -1.91 -5.26 12.14
C TRP A 215 -2.27 -3.83 12.53
N GLU A 216 -1.53 -2.83 12.05
CA GLU A 216 -1.69 -1.44 12.49
C GLU A 216 -2.94 -0.74 11.93
N LEU A 217 -3.56 -1.32 10.88
CA LEU A 217 -4.81 -0.87 10.25
C LEU A 217 -5.98 -1.81 10.57
N ALA A 218 -5.78 -2.74 11.51
CA ALA A 218 -6.82 -3.66 11.91
C ALA A 218 -7.99 -2.91 12.55
N HIS A 219 -9.21 -3.34 12.22
CA HIS A 219 -10.45 -2.74 12.69
C HIS A 219 -11.57 -3.79 12.68
N LEU A 220 -12.75 -3.42 13.15
CA LEU A 220 -13.95 -4.24 13.07
C LEU A 220 -14.76 -3.83 11.84
N GLY A 221 -15.00 -4.76 10.92
CA GLY A 221 -15.60 -4.41 9.64
C GLY A 221 -16.17 -5.57 8.87
N ASN A 222 -16.44 -5.32 7.58
CA ASN A 222 -16.92 -6.34 6.66
C ASN A 222 -15.74 -7.23 6.21
N PRO A 223 -15.85 -8.57 6.31
CA PRO A 223 -14.76 -9.48 5.93
C PRO A 223 -14.31 -9.35 4.48
N ILE A 224 -15.15 -8.87 3.57
CA ILE A 224 -14.81 -8.84 2.14
C ILE A 224 -13.84 -7.71 1.83
N GLU A 225 -13.66 -6.75 2.74
CA GLU A 225 -12.66 -5.70 2.61
C GLU A 225 -11.26 -6.27 2.37
N ASP A 226 -10.81 -7.23 3.18
CA ASP A 226 -9.47 -7.81 3.02
C ASP A 226 -9.33 -8.64 1.73
N LEU A 227 -10.40 -9.32 1.30
CA LEU A 227 -10.42 -10.10 0.06
C LEU A 227 -10.32 -9.17 -1.16
N GLY A 228 -11.11 -8.11 -1.17
CA GLY A 228 -11.10 -7.07 -2.20
C GLY A 228 -9.77 -6.31 -2.20
N TRP A 229 -9.25 -5.96 -1.01
CA TRP A 229 -7.94 -5.33 -0.85
C TRP A 229 -6.86 -6.15 -1.54
N LEU A 230 -6.76 -7.45 -1.27
CA LEU A 230 -5.75 -8.33 -1.89
C LEU A 230 -5.85 -8.39 -3.43
N CYS A 231 -7.02 -8.08 -3.99
CA CYS A 231 -7.28 -8.07 -5.42
C CYS A 231 -6.97 -6.73 -6.11
N VAL A 232 -6.77 -5.64 -5.37
CA VAL A 232 -6.41 -4.31 -5.92
C VAL A 232 -5.14 -4.40 -6.78
N ARG A 233 -5.19 -3.82 -7.99
CA ARG A 233 -4.12 -3.93 -9.00
C ARG A 233 -2.76 -3.46 -8.50
N ALA A 234 -2.72 -2.45 -7.61
CA ALA A 234 -1.50 -1.98 -6.95
C ALA A 234 -0.71 -3.09 -6.23
N TRP A 235 -1.39 -4.13 -5.73
CA TRP A 235 -0.78 -5.26 -5.02
C TRP A 235 -0.46 -6.45 -5.91
N ARG A 236 -0.68 -6.34 -7.21
CA ARG A 236 -0.27 -7.35 -8.20
C ARG A 236 1.18 -7.15 -8.66
N PHE A 237 1.79 -5.99 -8.37
CA PHE A 237 3.19 -5.67 -8.67
C PHE A 237 3.58 -5.88 -10.16
N GLY A 238 2.63 -5.64 -11.07
CA GLY A 238 2.78 -5.79 -12.51
C GLY A 238 2.50 -7.20 -13.04
N ALA A 239 2.07 -8.14 -12.21
CA ALA A 239 1.56 -9.43 -12.65
C ALA A 239 0.07 -9.32 -13.04
N SER A 240 -0.38 -10.20 -13.94
CA SER A 240 -1.76 -10.22 -14.44
C SER A 240 -2.76 -10.91 -13.50
N ALA A 241 -2.30 -11.90 -12.73
CA ALA A 241 -3.17 -12.66 -11.84
C ALA A 241 -3.80 -11.77 -10.77
N PRO A 242 -5.12 -11.86 -10.53
CA PRO A 242 -5.83 -10.86 -9.73
C PRO A 242 -5.47 -10.87 -8.24
N VAL A 243 -5.16 -12.03 -7.66
CA VAL A 243 -4.92 -12.16 -6.22
C VAL A 243 -3.43 -11.98 -5.91
N GLY A 244 -3.04 -10.76 -5.54
CA GLY A 244 -1.64 -10.40 -5.27
C GLY A 244 -0.65 -10.69 -6.42
N GLY A 245 -1.14 -10.95 -7.64
CA GLY A 245 -0.29 -11.41 -8.74
C GLY A 245 0.08 -12.90 -8.70
N LEU A 246 -0.59 -13.73 -7.91
CA LEU A 246 -0.23 -15.16 -7.73
C LEU A 246 -1.31 -16.15 -8.18
N GLY A 247 -2.60 -15.79 -8.17
CA GLY A 247 -3.67 -16.72 -8.54
C GLY A 247 -5.00 -16.06 -8.84
N SER A 248 -6.02 -16.90 -9.04
CA SER A 248 -7.38 -16.50 -9.47
C SER A 248 -8.28 -16.11 -8.30
N ARG A 249 -9.33 -15.33 -8.57
CA ARG A 249 -10.33 -14.93 -7.54
C ARG A 249 -11.12 -16.16 -7.06
N GLU A 250 -11.35 -17.12 -7.95
CA GLU A 250 -12.05 -18.37 -7.66
C GLU A 250 -11.31 -19.16 -6.58
N GLN A 251 -10.00 -19.33 -6.72
CA GLN A 251 -9.17 -19.98 -5.70
C GLN A 251 -9.22 -19.26 -4.36
N LEU A 252 -9.13 -17.92 -4.37
CA LEU A 252 -9.26 -17.12 -3.16
C LEU A 252 -10.59 -17.37 -2.44
N LEU A 253 -11.69 -17.37 -3.20
CA LEU A 253 -13.03 -17.63 -2.68
C LEU A 253 -13.22 -19.08 -2.23
N ASP A 254 -12.61 -20.06 -2.91
CA ASP A 254 -12.60 -21.48 -2.50
C ASP A 254 -11.95 -21.64 -1.12
N GLY A 255 -10.79 -21.00 -0.93
CA GLY A 255 -10.07 -21.01 0.33
C GLY A 255 -10.83 -20.34 1.46
N TYR A 256 -11.43 -19.18 1.17
CA TYR A 256 -12.27 -18.48 2.14
C TYR A 256 -13.46 -19.32 2.56
N HIS A 257 -14.19 -19.89 1.60
CA HIS A 257 -15.31 -20.78 1.84
C HIS A 257 -14.91 -22.01 2.68
N ARG A 258 -13.74 -22.60 2.42
CA ARG A 258 -13.20 -23.72 3.21
C ARG A 258 -13.03 -23.38 4.69
N ALA A 259 -12.68 -22.13 5.01
CA ALA A 259 -12.49 -21.68 6.39
C ALA A 259 -13.78 -21.24 7.08
N THR A 260 -14.72 -20.63 6.34
CA THR A 260 -15.89 -19.96 6.92
C THR A 260 -17.22 -20.66 6.66
N GLY A 261 -17.29 -21.52 5.65
CA GLY A 261 -18.54 -22.06 5.10
C GLY A 261 -19.31 -21.05 4.24
N ASP A 262 -18.80 -19.83 4.08
CA ASP A 262 -19.45 -18.75 3.35
C ASP A 262 -18.63 -18.40 2.09
N ARG A 263 -19.33 -18.16 0.97
CA ARG A 263 -18.70 -17.81 -0.30
C ARG A 263 -19.29 -16.49 -0.81
N PRO A 264 -18.51 -15.40 -0.79
CA PRO A 264 -18.92 -14.12 -1.35
C PRO A 264 -19.24 -14.20 -2.84
N SER A 265 -20.18 -13.37 -3.30
CA SER A 265 -20.46 -13.24 -4.73
C SER A 265 -19.36 -12.46 -5.46
N ALA A 266 -19.29 -12.62 -6.78
CA ALA A 266 -18.35 -11.87 -7.61
C ALA A 266 -18.60 -10.35 -7.52
N ASP A 267 -19.88 -9.94 -7.56
CA ASP A 267 -20.27 -8.53 -7.48
C ASP A 267 -19.89 -7.91 -6.14
N GLU A 268 -20.05 -8.66 -5.06
CA GLU A 268 -19.64 -8.21 -3.73
C GLU A 268 -18.12 -8.05 -3.64
N LEU A 269 -17.35 -9.04 -4.11
CA LEU A 269 -15.89 -8.93 -4.15
C LEU A 269 -15.44 -7.75 -5.03
N HIS A 270 -16.11 -7.54 -6.16
CA HIS A 270 -15.82 -6.43 -7.07
C HIS A 270 -16.05 -5.08 -6.39
N TRP A 271 -17.16 -4.91 -5.67
CA TRP A 271 -17.42 -3.68 -4.92
C TRP A 271 -16.30 -3.37 -3.91
N TRP A 272 -15.81 -4.39 -3.19
CA TRP A 272 -14.72 -4.22 -2.23
C TRP A 272 -13.35 -4.04 -2.89
N GLU A 273 -13.13 -4.56 -4.10
CA GLU A 273 -11.95 -4.28 -4.92
C GLU A 273 -11.95 -2.83 -5.42
N VAL A 274 -13.11 -2.30 -5.85
CA VAL A 274 -13.29 -0.89 -6.20
C VAL A 274 -13.06 0.00 -4.98
N PHE A 275 -13.63 -0.35 -3.83
CA PHE A 275 -13.38 0.38 -2.57
C PHE A 275 -11.90 0.36 -2.21
N GLY A 276 -11.23 -0.80 -2.28
CA GLY A 276 -9.80 -0.91 -2.02
C GLY A 276 -8.95 -0.04 -2.97
N THR A 277 -9.34 0.04 -4.24
CA THR A 277 -8.67 0.90 -5.22
C THR A 277 -8.83 2.38 -4.88
N LEU A 278 -10.04 2.81 -4.51
CA LEU A 278 -10.32 4.18 -4.06
C LEU A 278 -9.61 4.50 -2.74
N LYS A 279 -9.62 3.58 -1.77
CA LYS A 279 -8.89 3.67 -0.49
C LYS A 279 -7.39 3.89 -0.75
N TRP A 280 -6.79 3.08 -1.62
CA TRP A 280 -5.38 3.24 -1.96
C TRP A 280 -5.09 4.56 -2.70
N LEU A 281 -5.96 5.00 -3.61
CA LEU A 281 -5.87 6.29 -4.27
C LEU A 281 -5.81 7.43 -3.24
N VAL A 282 -6.78 7.49 -2.31
CA VAL A 282 -6.86 8.54 -1.29
C VAL A 282 -5.66 8.48 -0.33
N LEU A 283 -5.27 7.30 0.14
CA LEU A 283 -4.13 7.13 1.05
C LEU A 283 -2.79 7.46 0.40
N SER A 284 -2.60 7.11 -0.88
CA SER A 284 -1.38 7.45 -1.62
C SER A 284 -1.25 8.97 -1.79
N ARG A 285 -2.37 9.67 -2.03
CA ARG A 285 -2.40 11.13 -2.03
C ARG A 285 -2.09 11.72 -0.65
N PHE A 286 -2.70 11.20 0.41
CA PHE A 286 -2.41 11.62 1.79
C PHE A 286 -0.91 11.49 2.13
N GLN A 287 -0.29 10.39 1.73
CA GLN A 287 1.14 10.14 1.90
C GLN A 287 1.98 11.18 1.14
N ALA A 288 1.57 11.58 -0.06
CA ALA A 288 2.24 12.64 -0.81
C ALA A 288 2.09 14.02 -0.13
N GLU A 289 0.90 14.33 0.41
CA GLU A 289 0.66 15.60 1.11
C GLU A 289 1.48 15.75 2.40
N ARG A 290 1.82 14.65 3.08
CA ARG A 290 2.79 14.71 4.19
C ARG A 290 4.14 15.30 3.77
N HIS A 291 4.53 15.08 2.51
CA HIS A 291 5.72 15.71 1.95
C HIS A 291 5.52 17.19 1.64
N PHE A 292 4.51 17.50 0.83
CA PHE A 292 4.30 18.86 0.33
C PHE A 292 3.80 19.84 1.40
N GLY A 293 3.08 19.35 2.41
CA GLY A 293 2.68 20.10 3.60
C GLY A 293 3.81 20.34 4.61
N GLY A 294 5.01 19.81 4.36
CA GLY A 294 6.20 20.04 5.20
C GLY A 294 6.29 19.18 6.47
N VAL A 295 5.39 18.19 6.64
CA VAL A 295 5.42 17.25 7.77
C VAL A 295 6.65 16.34 7.68
N GLU A 296 6.99 15.86 6.48
CA GLU A 296 8.11 14.95 6.26
C GLU A 296 8.83 15.19 4.93
N ARG A 297 10.13 15.48 4.96
CA ARG A 297 10.92 15.59 3.73
C ARG A 297 11.36 14.22 3.22
N SER A 298 10.55 13.57 2.37
CA SER A 298 10.82 12.26 1.76
C SER A 298 10.65 12.25 0.24
N LEU A 299 11.66 11.72 -0.46
CA LEU A 299 11.60 11.50 -1.92
C LEU A 299 10.62 10.37 -2.26
N GLU A 300 10.52 9.36 -1.39
CA GLU A 300 9.58 8.26 -1.54
C GLU A 300 8.14 8.75 -1.53
N LEU A 301 7.77 9.59 -0.55
CA LEU A 301 6.44 10.18 -0.43
C LEU A 301 6.13 11.10 -1.64
N ALA A 302 7.11 11.90 -2.08
CA ALA A 302 6.96 12.73 -3.27
C ALA A 302 6.70 11.89 -4.54
N ALA A 303 7.42 10.78 -4.69
CA ALA A 303 7.26 9.88 -5.83
C ALA A 303 5.92 9.12 -5.82
N ILE A 304 5.38 8.81 -4.64
CA ILE A 304 4.02 8.25 -4.51
C ILE A 304 2.99 9.22 -5.10
N GLY A 305 3.15 10.53 -4.91
CA GLY A 305 2.25 11.54 -5.47
C GLY A 305 2.12 11.46 -7.01
N ARG A 306 3.22 11.15 -7.71
CA ARG A 306 3.20 10.96 -9.17
C ARG A 306 2.47 9.69 -9.61
N ARG A 307 2.34 8.71 -8.72
CA ARG A 307 1.67 7.43 -9.00
C ARG A 307 0.18 7.43 -8.64
N VAL A 308 -0.36 8.52 -8.07
CA VAL A 308 -1.80 8.64 -7.79
C VAL A 308 -2.64 8.42 -9.05
N CYS A 309 -2.15 8.86 -10.22
CA CYS A 309 -2.83 8.66 -11.50
C CYS A 309 -2.95 7.19 -11.93
N GLU A 310 -2.06 6.30 -11.45
CA GLU A 310 -2.20 4.84 -11.64
C GLU A 310 -3.48 4.35 -10.96
N SER A 311 -3.71 4.76 -9.71
CA SER A 311 -4.91 4.40 -8.96
C SER A 311 -6.17 5.10 -9.49
N GLU A 312 -6.06 6.32 -10.03
CA GLU A 312 -7.19 6.97 -10.75
C GLU A 312 -7.61 6.15 -11.97
N PHE A 313 -6.64 5.66 -12.75
CA PHE A 313 -6.89 4.81 -13.90
C PHE A 313 -7.51 3.48 -13.48
N ASP A 314 -6.92 2.81 -12.50
CA ASP A 314 -7.44 1.54 -12.00
C ASP A 314 -8.87 1.66 -11.48
N LEU A 315 -9.20 2.80 -10.84
CA LEU A 315 -10.54 3.05 -10.35
C LEU A 315 -11.53 3.19 -11.51
N ILE A 316 -11.25 4.02 -12.52
CA ILE A 316 -12.17 4.20 -13.66
C ILE A 316 -12.24 2.96 -14.56
N ASP A 317 -11.17 2.17 -14.64
CA ASP A 317 -11.14 0.88 -15.32
C ASP A 317 -12.02 -0.15 -14.59
N ALA A 318 -11.87 -0.26 -13.27
CA ALA A 318 -12.69 -1.15 -12.45
C ALA A 318 -14.18 -0.78 -12.51
N LEU A 319 -14.51 0.51 -12.67
CA LEU A 319 -15.88 0.98 -12.84
C LEU A 319 -16.42 0.85 -14.28
N GLU A 320 -15.62 0.34 -15.22
CA GLU A 320 -15.93 0.27 -16.66
C GLU A 320 -16.25 1.66 -17.29
N LEU A 321 -15.67 2.73 -16.72
CA LEU A 321 -15.90 4.12 -17.12
C LEU A 321 -14.89 4.63 -18.14
N LEU A 322 -13.80 3.90 -18.42
CA LEU A 322 -12.84 4.27 -19.46
C LEU A 322 -13.54 4.53 -20.80
N ASP A 323 -13.16 5.62 -21.46
CA ASP A 323 -13.56 5.91 -22.84
C ASP A 323 -12.38 5.66 -23.79
N THR A 324 -12.40 4.50 -24.45
CA THR A 324 -11.36 4.08 -25.41
C THR A 324 -11.35 4.91 -26.70
N ALA A 325 -12.35 5.77 -26.91
CA ALA A 325 -12.39 6.69 -28.05
C ALA A 325 -11.61 7.98 -27.79
N VAL A 326 -11.12 8.22 -26.57
CA VAL A 326 -10.23 9.34 -26.28
C VAL A 326 -8.89 9.06 -26.95
N PRO A 327 -8.52 9.83 -28.00
CA PRO A 327 -7.29 9.57 -28.73
C PRO A 327 -6.08 9.88 -27.86
N GLU A 328 -5.04 9.05 -27.97
CA GLU A 328 -3.74 9.39 -27.41
C GLU A 328 -3.23 10.68 -28.07
N PRO A 329 -2.87 11.71 -27.30
CA PRO A 329 -2.31 12.93 -27.87
C PRO A 329 -1.02 12.62 -28.63
N VAL A 330 -0.89 13.08 -29.86
CA VAL A 330 0.35 12.94 -30.64
C VAL A 330 1.45 13.76 -29.96
N PRO A 331 2.63 13.20 -29.65
CA PRO A 331 3.74 13.99 -29.15
C PRO A 331 4.16 14.99 -30.24
N GLU A 332 4.12 16.29 -29.95
CA GLU A 332 4.66 17.28 -30.88
C GLU A 332 6.18 17.40 -30.69
N PRO A 333 6.93 17.80 -31.74
CA PRO A 333 8.35 18.04 -31.60
C PRO A 333 8.62 19.16 -30.56
N PRO A 334 9.74 19.06 -29.82
CA PRO A 334 10.11 20.07 -28.83
C PRO A 334 10.18 21.47 -29.46
N SER A 335 9.59 22.47 -28.81
CA SER A 335 9.62 23.86 -29.26
C SER A 335 11.03 24.44 -29.16
N ALA A 336 11.40 25.34 -30.08
CA ALA A 336 12.69 26.04 -30.04
C ALA A 336 12.88 26.78 -28.71
N THR A 337 13.98 26.48 -28.01
CA THR A 337 14.34 27.13 -26.74
C THR A 337 15.17 28.38 -26.97
N VAL A 338 15.03 29.37 -26.08
CA VAL A 338 15.89 30.57 -26.06
C VAL A 338 17.32 30.30 -25.60
N HIS A 339 17.59 29.08 -25.12
CA HIS A 339 18.86 28.63 -24.60
C HIS A 339 19.58 27.72 -25.60
N ASP A 340 20.92 27.74 -25.57
CA ASP A 340 21.79 26.86 -26.36
C ASP A 340 21.69 25.38 -25.91
N ARG A 341 22.31 24.47 -26.68
CA ARG A 341 22.40 23.05 -26.30
C ARG A 341 23.40 22.81 -25.17
N PRO A 342 23.14 21.83 -24.27
CA PRO A 342 21.95 20.98 -24.24
C PRO A 342 20.70 21.70 -23.70
N SER A 343 19.55 21.41 -24.28
CA SER A 343 18.23 21.80 -23.77
C SER A 343 17.94 21.20 -22.39
N VAL A 344 16.95 21.72 -21.67
CA VAL A 344 16.59 21.21 -20.33
C VAL A 344 16.23 19.72 -20.37
N THR A 345 15.51 19.26 -21.40
CA THR A 345 15.15 17.85 -21.56
C THR A 345 16.37 16.97 -21.80
N GLU A 346 17.34 17.45 -22.59
CA GLU A 346 18.63 16.76 -22.81
C GLU A 346 19.47 16.72 -21.53
N ILE A 347 19.45 17.79 -20.72
CA ILE A 347 20.11 17.82 -19.40
C ILE A 347 19.50 16.76 -18.48
N LEU A 348 18.16 16.72 -18.38
CA LEU A 348 17.47 15.75 -17.51
C LEU A 348 17.73 14.30 -17.96
N GLU A 349 17.72 14.04 -19.26
CA GLU A 349 18.03 12.72 -19.82
C GLU A 349 19.48 12.31 -19.52
N LEU A 350 20.45 13.18 -19.79
CA LEU A 350 21.86 12.94 -19.52
C LEU A 350 22.10 12.64 -18.04
N VAL A 351 21.56 13.47 -17.13
CA VAL A 351 21.71 13.28 -15.68
C VAL A 351 21.04 11.98 -15.24
N ALA A 352 19.84 11.68 -15.73
CA ALA A 352 19.15 10.44 -15.40
C ALA A 352 19.90 9.19 -15.91
N ALA A 353 20.48 9.24 -17.10
CA ALA A 353 21.29 8.17 -17.68
C ALA A 353 22.57 7.95 -16.87
N THR A 354 23.37 9.00 -16.62
CA THR A 354 24.59 8.92 -15.81
C THR A 354 24.31 8.38 -14.40
N LEU A 355 23.23 8.83 -13.75
CA LEU A 355 22.84 8.30 -12.44
C LEU A 355 22.53 6.80 -12.52
N ALA A 356 21.79 6.36 -13.53
CA ALA A 356 21.33 4.99 -13.66
C ALA A 356 22.41 4.00 -14.15
N GLU A 357 23.28 4.43 -15.05
CA GLU A 357 24.21 3.60 -15.81
C GLU A 357 25.63 3.64 -15.24
N ASP A 358 26.07 4.79 -14.70
CA ASP A 358 27.42 4.94 -14.19
C ASP A 358 27.44 4.90 -12.65
N ILE A 359 26.60 5.70 -11.99
CA ILE A 359 26.65 5.88 -10.53
C ILE A 359 25.95 4.73 -9.80
N GLY A 360 24.74 4.37 -10.23
CA GLY A 360 23.92 3.33 -9.61
C GLY A 360 24.63 1.96 -9.50
N PRO A 361 25.27 1.46 -10.58
CA PRO A 361 26.01 0.19 -10.55
C PRO A 361 27.31 0.24 -9.73
N ALA A 362 27.91 1.42 -9.56
CA ALA A 362 29.15 1.59 -8.77
C ALA A 362 28.92 1.53 -7.24
N LEU A 363 27.65 1.63 -6.78
CA LEU A 363 27.29 1.54 -5.37
C LEU A 363 27.41 0.10 -4.85
N SER A 364 28.01 -0.10 -3.67
CA SER A 364 28.16 -1.41 -3.02
C SER A 364 26.87 -1.92 -2.35
N GLU A 365 26.82 -3.18 -1.90
CA GLU A 365 25.66 -3.74 -1.18
C GLU A 365 25.34 -2.99 0.13
N ASP A 366 26.36 -2.49 0.83
CA ASP A 366 26.20 -1.68 2.05
C ASP A 366 25.46 -0.35 1.80
N THR A 367 25.29 0.03 0.53
CA THR A 367 24.58 1.25 0.10
C THR A 367 23.21 0.96 -0.54
N ALA A 368 22.58 -0.16 -0.16
CA ALA A 368 21.28 -0.56 -0.68
C ALA A 368 20.20 0.54 -0.60
N ARG A 369 20.19 1.34 0.48
CA ARG A 369 19.27 2.48 0.64
C ARG A 369 19.56 3.59 -0.37
N GLN A 370 20.82 3.97 -0.54
CA GLN A 370 21.23 5.00 -1.50
C GLN A 370 20.91 4.55 -2.92
N ARG A 371 21.14 3.28 -3.25
CA ARG A 371 20.78 2.71 -4.56
C ARG A 371 19.26 2.75 -4.78
N TYR A 372 18.46 2.52 -3.74
CA TYR A 372 17.00 2.65 -3.81
C TYR A 372 16.55 4.10 -4.06
N LEU A 373 17.07 5.06 -3.28
CA LEU A 373 16.76 6.48 -3.46
C LEU A 373 17.18 7.00 -4.84
N LEU A 374 18.35 6.56 -5.33
CA LEU A 374 18.84 6.94 -6.66
C LEU A 374 17.88 6.49 -7.77
N ARG A 375 17.29 5.28 -7.66
CA ARG A 375 16.26 4.83 -8.61
C ARG A 375 15.03 5.74 -8.61
N ILE A 376 14.63 6.25 -7.44
CA ILE A 376 13.52 7.20 -7.32
C ILE A 376 13.88 8.53 -8.00
N CYS A 377 15.09 9.07 -7.74
CA CYS A 377 15.56 10.29 -8.40
C CYS A 377 15.55 10.16 -9.92
N VAL A 378 16.10 9.06 -10.46
CA VAL A 378 16.09 8.78 -11.90
C VAL A 378 14.66 8.74 -12.45
N SER A 379 13.74 8.11 -11.73
CA SER A 379 12.33 8.07 -12.12
C SER A 379 11.71 9.46 -12.17
N LEU A 380 11.90 10.28 -11.14
CA LEU A 380 11.37 11.65 -11.07
C LEU A 380 11.95 12.57 -12.15
N LEU A 381 13.25 12.47 -12.44
CA LEU A 381 13.89 13.21 -13.53
C LEU A 381 13.30 12.85 -14.89
N ARG A 382 13.07 11.56 -15.15
CA ARG A 382 12.44 11.09 -16.39
C ARG A 382 10.99 11.54 -16.52
N ILE A 383 10.23 11.56 -15.40
CA ILE A 383 8.86 12.11 -15.37
C ILE A 383 8.89 13.60 -15.72
N GLY A 384 9.73 14.39 -15.04
CA GLY A 384 9.86 15.82 -15.34
C GLY A 384 10.31 16.11 -16.77
N GLY A 385 11.19 15.28 -17.33
CA GLY A 385 11.60 15.36 -18.73
C GLY A 385 10.45 15.17 -19.72
N ARG A 386 9.55 14.20 -19.47
CA ARG A 386 8.36 13.97 -20.30
C ARG A 386 7.34 15.12 -20.19
N GLU A 387 7.14 15.68 -19.01
CA GLU A 387 6.23 16.83 -18.83
C GLU A 387 6.68 18.06 -19.63
N LEU A 388 8.00 18.25 -19.79
CA LEU A 388 8.55 19.36 -20.57
C LEU A 388 8.42 19.15 -22.08
N THR A 389 8.30 17.91 -22.55
CA THR A 389 8.11 17.61 -23.99
C THR A 389 6.65 17.49 -24.39
N GLU A 390 5.73 17.30 -23.43
CA GLU A 390 4.30 17.22 -23.70
C GLU A 390 3.70 18.60 -24.02
N THR A 391 3.48 18.86 -25.31
CA THR A 391 2.68 19.99 -25.78
C THR A 391 1.28 19.52 -26.22
N GLY A 392 0.30 20.42 -26.20
CA GLY A 392 -1.07 20.12 -26.63
C GLY A 392 -1.93 19.31 -25.64
N VAL A 393 -1.34 18.48 -24.76
CA VAL A 393 -2.06 17.66 -23.77
C VAL A 393 -3.00 18.50 -22.88
N ALA A 394 -2.50 19.61 -22.34
CA ALA A 394 -3.31 20.51 -21.52
C ALA A 394 -4.46 21.14 -22.32
N SER A 395 -4.28 21.41 -23.62
CA SER A 395 -5.35 21.92 -24.49
C SER A 395 -6.40 20.85 -24.78
N GLN A 396 -6.00 19.60 -25.01
CA GLN A 396 -6.91 18.47 -25.20
C GLN A 396 -7.78 18.25 -23.95
N VAL A 397 -7.18 18.22 -22.76
CA VAL A 397 -7.95 18.09 -21.50
C VAL A 397 -8.93 19.26 -21.33
N ARG A 398 -8.51 20.50 -21.61
CA ARG A 398 -9.41 21.67 -21.59
C ARG A 398 -10.56 21.56 -22.59
N GLU A 399 -10.30 21.04 -23.79
CA GLU A 399 -11.34 20.83 -24.80
C GLU A 399 -12.36 19.79 -24.31
N LEU A 400 -11.91 18.67 -23.77
CA LEU A 400 -12.78 17.63 -23.21
C LEU A 400 -13.62 18.15 -22.04
N LEU A 401 -13.03 18.92 -21.13
CA LEU A 401 -13.76 19.59 -20.04
C LEU A 401 -14.77 20.61 -20.58
N GLY A 402 -14.42 21.36 -21.62
CA GLY A 402 -15.30 22.33 -22.27
C GLY A 402 -16.54 21.69 -22.91
N ARG A 403 -16.46 20.44 -23.38
CA ARG A 403 -17.61 19.68 -23.93
C ARG A 403 -18.68 19.35 -22.89
N VAL A 404 -18.36 19.44 -21.60
CA VAL A 404 -19.29 19.26 -20.47
C VAL A 404 -19.44 20.54 -19.64
N ASP A 405 -19.17 21.69 -20.26
CA ASP A 405 -19.28 23.03 -19.65
C ASP A 405 -18.50 23.16 -18.33
N CYS A 406 -17.34 22.52 -18.23
CA CYS A 406 -16.47 22.58 -17.07
C CYS A 406 -15.17 23.33 -17.41
N ALA A 407 -14.81 24.32 -16.59
CA ALA A 407 -13.58 25.09 -16.79
C ALA A 407 -12.32 24.37 -16.25
N SER A 408 -12.49 23.39 -15.36
CA SER A 408 -11.40 22.64 -14.72
C SER A 408 -11.87 21.27 -14.24
N GLU A 409 -10.92 20.39 -13.91
CA GLU A 409 -11.22 19.11 -13.23
C GLU A 409 -11.93 19.33 -11.89
N ALA A 410 -11.59 20.38 -11.14
CA ALA A 410 -12.24 20.67 -9.87
C ALA A 410 -13.73 21.03 -10.03
N VAL A 411 -14.06 21.81 -11.07
CA VAL A 411 -15.47 22.12 -11.41
C VAL A 411 -16.22 20.86 -11.84
N LEU A 412 -15.59 20.00 -12.65
CA LEU A 412 -16.17 18.72 -13.03
C LEU A 412 -16.41 17.81 -11.82
N ALA A 413 -15.43 17.72 -10.91
CA ALA A 413 -15.53 16.94 -9.69
C ALA A 413 -16.71 17.40 -8.81
N GLU A 414 -16.84 18.71 -8.57
CA GLU A 414 -17.95 19.26 -7.78
C GLU A 414 -19.32 19.04 -8.45
N ARG A 415 -19.39 19.09 -9.78
CA ARG A 415 -20.60 18.77 -10.53
C ARG A 415 -20.97 17.29 -10.47
N ILE A 416 -19.99 16.39 -10.48
CA ILE A 416 -20.22 14.96 -10.24
C ILE A 416 -20.73 14.76 -8.82
N ARG A 417 -20.04 15.33 -7.81
CA ARG A 417 -20.38 15.23 -6.39
C ARG A 417 -21.82 15.67 -6.09
N SER A 418 -22.21 16.84 -6.60
CA SER A 418 -23.53 17.43 -6.38
C SER A 418 -24.66 16.73 -7.17
N GLY A 419 -24.34 15.79 -8.05
CA GLY A 419 -25.32 15.16 -8.93
C GLY A 419 -25.71 15.99 -10.15
N ALA A 420 -25.09 17.17 -10.36
CA ALA A 420 -25.37 18.04 -11.49
C ALA A 420 -24.92 17.45 -12.84
N LEU A 421 -23.90 16.58 -12.82
CA LEU A 421 -23.50 15.74 -13.95
C LEU A 421 -23.44 14.28 -13.50
N SER A 422 -23.92 13.36 -14.33
CA SER A 422 -23.71 11.93 -14.08
C SER A 422 -22.31 11.52 -14.51
N TYR A 423 -21.65 10.69 -13.69
CA TYR A 423 -20.34 10.13 -14.01
C TYR A 423 -20.39 9.12 -15.17
N GLU A 424 -21.58 8.63 -15.54
CA GLU A 424 -21.80 7.71 -16.65
C GLU A 424 -21.94 8.42 -18.01
N GLU A 425 -22.18 9.74 -18.00
CA GLU A 425 -22.33 10.51 -19.23
C GLU A 425 -21.07 10.42 -20.10
N LYS A 426 -21.25 10.15 -21.39
CA LYS A 426 -20.14 9.98 -22.34
C LYS A 426 -19.15 11.14 -22.32
N GLY A 427 -19.64 12.38 -22.25
CA GLY A 427 -18.78 13.56 -22.18
C GLY A 427 -17.95 13.61 -20.90
N VAL A 428 -18.54 13.23 -19.77
CA VAL A 428 -17.87 13.17 -18.46
C VAL A 428 -16.81 12.08 -18.49
N ARG A 429 -17.17 10.86 -18.93
CA ARG A 429 -16.24 9.74 -19.09
C ARG A 429 -15.03 10.10 -19.95
N ALA A 430 -15.25 10.76 -21.09
CA ALA A 430 -14.18 11.23 -21.97
C ALA A 430 -13.26 12.24 -21.27
N ALA A 431 -13.83 13.21 -20.53
CA ALA A 431 -13.05 14.21 -19.81
C ALA A 431 -12.23 13.62 -18.66
N VAL A 432 -12.82 12.72 -17.86
CA VAL A 432 -12.11 12.02 -16.78
C VAL A 432 -11.01 11.13 -17.35
N THR A 433 -11.33 10.30 -18.35
CA THR A 433 -10.36 9.41 -19.01
C THR A 433 -9.21 10.20 -19.61
N GLY A 434 -9.49 11.28 -20.34
CA GLY A 434 -8.44 12.12 -20.95
C GLY A 434 -7.51 12.77 -19.93
N ALA A 435 -8.05 13.25 -18.80
CA ALA A 435 -7.24 13.83 -17.74
C ALA A 435 -6.34 12.80 -17.04
N VAL A 436 -6.86 11.60 -16.78
CA VAL A 436 -6.11 10.50 -16.16
C VAL A 436 -5.02 9.97 -17.10
N LEU A 437 -5.34 9.73 -18.37
CA LEU A 437 -4.37 9.29 -19.38
C LEU A 437 -3.26 10.32 -19.62
N ALA A 438 -3.60 11.61 -19.60
CA ALA A 438 -2.62 12.69 -19.66
C ALA A 438 -1.59 12.60 -18.51
N ARG A 439 -2.06 12.42 -17.26
CA ARG A 439 -1.17 12.26 -16.10
C ARG A 439 -0.33 10.98 -16.18
N LEU A 440 -0.93 9.88 -16.63
CA LEU A 440 -0.25 8.59 -16.77
C LEU A 440 0.86 8.62 -17.80
N ARG A 441 0.67 9.30 -18.93
CA ARG A 441 1.69 9.41 -19.97
C ARG A 441 2.99 10.02 -19.45
N ALA A 442 2.88 11.10 -18.69
CA ALA A 442 4.01 11.71 -18.02
C ALA A 442 4.58 10.82 -16.91
N SER A 443 3.73 10.23 -16.08
CA SER A 443 4.16 9.54 -14.86
C SER A 443 4.68 8.12 -15.13
N ASN A 444 3.94 7.33 -15.89
CA ASN A 444 4.21 5.93 -16.20
C ASN A 444 3.54 5.50 -17.54
N PRO A 445 4.15 5.80 -18.70
CA PRO A 445 3.53 5.57 -20.01
C PRO A 445 3.29 4.09 -20.33
N GLY A 446 3.99 3.16 -19.66
CA GLY A 446 3.81 1.71 -19.85
C GLY A 446 2.68 1.11 -19.00
N TYR A 447 1.90 1.91 -18.28
CA TYR A 447 0.89 1.41 -17.33
C TYR A 447 -0.40 0.90 -17.99
N VAL A 448 -0.74 1.46 -19.15
CA VAL A 448 -1.97 1.17 -19.91
C VAL A 448 -1.81 -0.07 -20.82
N VAL A 449 -0.56 -0.52 -21.02
CA VAL A 449 -0.18 -1.60 -21.97
C VAL A 449 -0.44 -2.99 -21.41
#